data_AF-A0A2I3GLG3-F1
#
_entry.id   AF-A0A2I3GLG3-F1
#
_cell.length_a   1.000
_cell.length_b   1.000
_cell.length_c   1.000
_cell.angle_alpha   90.00
_cell.angle_beta   90.00
_cell.angle_gamma   90.00
#
_symmetry.space_group_name_H-M   'P 1'
#
loop_
_entity.id
_entity.type
_entity.pdbx_description
1 polymer ?
#
loop_
_entity_poly.entity_id
_entity_poly.type
_entity_poly.pdbx_seq_one_letter_code
_entity_poly.pdbx_strand_id
1 'polypeptide(L)'
;QTPRTSPGTENRLWWRRWRLRRRLRRRRRKQKMADFLKELPVYDKSNFSRFHGDSVCKASNQRPSVYLPTRGYPSEQIIVTEKTNILLRALPRRDPEQVELEGATSAPLRKVALTHSPERHEDT
;
A
#
# COMPACT_ATOMS: atom_id res chain seq x y z
N GLN A 1 -2.08 -73.69 -2.90
CA GLN A 1 -2.93 -73.03 -3.90
C GLN A 1 -3.10 -71.57 -3.48
N THR A 2 -2.44 -70.65 -4.17
CA THR A 2 -2.47 -69.20 -3.88
C THR A 2 -3.72 -68.59 -4.52
N PRO A 3 -4.52 -67.76 -3.82
CA PRO A 3 -5.73 -67.19 -4.40
C PRO A 3 -5.36 -66.08 -5.39
N ARG A 4 -5.83 -66.23 -6.64
CA ARG A 4 -5.71 -65.20 -7.68
C ARG A 4 -6.64 -64.04 -7.33
N THR A 5 -6.09 -62.93 -6.87
CA THR A 5 -6.83 -61.66 -6.71
C THR A 5 -7.09 -61.03 -8.07
N SER A 6 -8.36 -60.75 -8.38
CA SER A 6 -8.77 -60.17 -9.66
C SER A 6 -8.24 -58.74 -9.85
N PRO A 7 -7.70 -58.38 -11.03
CA PRO A 7 -7.05 -57.08 -11.29
C PRO A 7 -7.99 -55.86 -11.14
N GLY A 8 -9.32 -56.07 -11.14
CA GLY A 8 -10.32 -55.00 -11.02
C GLY A 8 -10.53 -54.46 -9.59
N THR A 9 -10.17 -55.20 -8.54
CA THR A 9 -10.39 -54.77 -7.15
C THR A 9 -9.32 -53.83 -6.64
N GLU A 10 -8.07 -54.01 -7.09
CA GLU A 10 -6.94 -53.14 -6.74
C GLU A 10 -7.15 -51.71 -7.23
N ASN A 11 -7.61 -51.54 -8.46
CA ASN A 11 -7.94 -50.20 -8.99
C ASN A 11 -9.04 -49.53 -8.17
N ARG A 12 -10.10 -50.25 -7.76
CA ARG A 12 -11.17 -49.67 -6.92
C ARG A 12 -10.68 -49.26 -5.54
N LEU A 13 -9.83 -50.09 -4.91
CA LEU A 13 -9.22 -49.77 -3.62
C LEU A 13 -8.25 -48.59 -3.73
N TRP A 14 -7.46 -48.55 -4.79
CA TRP A 14 -6.55 -47.45 -5.09
C TRP A 14 -7.31 -46.13 -5.26
N TRP A 15 -8.41 -46.12 -6.04
CA TRP A 15 -9.29 -44.95 -6.18
C TRP A 15 -9.96 -44.54 -4.86
N ARG A 16 -10.39 -45.51 -4.03
CA ARG A 16 -10.94 -45.23 -2.69
C ARG A 16 -9.87 -44.57 -1.79
N ARG A 17 -8.66 -45.11 -1.77
CA ARG A 17 -7.53 -44.61 -0.98
C ARG A 17 -7.07 -43.23 -1.46
N TRP A 18 -7.02 -43.00 -2.77
CA TRP A 18 -6.70 -41.69 -3.35
C TRP A 18 -7.76 -40.63 -2.99
N ARG A 19 -9.06 -40.97 -3.12
CA ARG A 19 -10.15 -40.09 -2.70
C ARG A 19 -10.09 -39.76 -1.22
N LEU A 20 -9.82 -40.76 -0.36
CA LEU A 20 -9.66 -40.55 1.08
C LEU A 20 -8.47 -39.62 1.39
N ARG A 21 -7.31 -39.88 0.78
CA ARG A 21 -6.11 -39.02 0.91
C ARG A 21 -6.37 -37.59 0.44
N ARG A 22 -7.08 -37.40 -0.68
CA ARG A 22 -7.47 -36.07 -1.18
C ARG A 22 -8.42 -35.37 -0.22
N ARG A 23 -9.42 -36.08 0.32
CA ARG A 23 -10.34 -35.56 1.33
C ARG A 23 -9.60 -35.16 2.62
N LEU A 24 -8.68 -35.99 3.10
CA LEU A 24 -7.87 -35.70 4.28
C LEU A 24 -6.96 -34.49 4.09
N ARG A 25 -6.28 -34.38 2.93
CA ARG A 25 -5.47 -33.21 2.59
C ARG A 25 -6.29 -31.92 2.55
N ARG A 26 -7.49 -31.96 1.98
CA ARG A 26 -8.43 -30.82 1.99
C ARG A 26 -8.85 -30.44 3.41
N ARG A 27 -9.20 -31.41 4.26
CA ARG A 27 -9.56 -31.18 5.68
C ARG A 27 -8.39 -30.56 6.46
N ARG A 28 -7.18 -31.11 6.30
CA ARG A 28 -5.97 -30.56 6.95
C ARG A 28 -5.70 -29.12 6.53
N ARG A 29 -5.84 -28.78 5.24
CA ARG A 29 -5.70 -27.40 4.76
C ARG A 29 -6.75 -26.46 5.36
N LYS A 30 -8.01 -26.90 5.42
CA LYS A 30 -9.08 -26.12 6.07
C LYS A 30 -8.80 -25.88 7.55
N GLN A 31 -8.33 -26.90 8.26
CA GLN A 31 -7.97 -26.78 9.68
C GLN A 31 -6.84 -25.77 9.89
N LYS A 32 -5.77 -25.86 9.10
CA LYS A 32 -4.66 -24.89 9.15
C LYS A 32 -5.12 -23.44 8.95
N MET A 33 -6.08 -23.20 8.04
CA MET A 33 -6.63 -21.86 7.85
C MET A 33 -7.52 -21.43 9.00
N ALA A 34 -8.35 -22.33 9.53
CA ALA A 34 -9.18 -22.02 10.69
C ALA A 34 -8.31 -21.67 11.91
N ASP A 35 -7.23 -22.41 12.15
CA ASP A 35 -6.33 -22.15 13.28
C ASP A 35 -5.64 -20.79 13.15
N PHE A 36 -5.21 -20.42 11.93
CA PHE A 36 -4.65 -19.10 11.66
C PHE A 36 -5.65 -17.95 11.88
N LEU A 37 -6.94 -18.17 11.60
CA LEU A 37 -7.98 -17.14 11.71
C LEU A 37 -8.59 -17.02 13.12
N LYS A 38 -8.22 -17.88 14.07
CA LYS A 38 -8.76 -17.85 15.44
C LYS A 38 -8.23 -16.69 16.28
N GLU A 39 -7.04 -16.18 15.96
CA GLU A 39 -6.32 -15.21 16.79
C GLU A 39 -6.32 -13.80 16.19
N LEU A 40 -7.40 -13.45 15.48
CA LEU A 40 -7.55 -12.08 14.99
C LEU A 40 -7.74 -11.10 16.16
N PRO A 41 -7.20 -9.87 16.06
CA PRO A 41 -7.38 -8.87 17.11
C PRO A 41 -8.86 -8.62 17.44
N VAL A 42 -9.18 -8.69 18.73
CA VAL A 42 -10.51 -8.35 19.27
C VAL A 42 -10.34 -7.27 20.33
N TYR A 43 -10.68 -6.04 19.97
CA TYR A 43 -10.66 -4.91 20.91
C TYR A 43 -11.81 -5.01 21.93
N ASP A 44 -13.01 -5.39 21.47
CA ASP A 44 -14.17 -5.69 22.32
C ASP A 44 -14.97 -6.85 21.72
N LYS A 45 -15.27 -7.84 22.56
CA LYS A 45 -16.07 -9.03 22.20
C LYS A 45 -17.53 -8.67 21.89
N SER A 46 -18.01 -7.53 22.39
CA SER A 46 -19.40 -7.10 22.26
C SER A 46 -19.72 -6.53 20.88
N ASN A 47 -18.76 -5.88 20.21
CA ASN A 47 -18.92 -5.09 18.98
C ASN A 47 -19.74 -5.78 17.86
N PHE A 48 -19.54 -7.09 17.66
CA PHE A 48 -20.21 -7.85 16.60
C PHE A 48 -21.17 -8.93 17.14
N SER A 49 -21.30 -9.06 18.46
CA SER A 49 -22.12 -10.12 19.09
C SER A 49 -23.61 -10.01 18.76
N ARG A 50 -24.09 -8.79 18.49
CA ARG A 50 -25.51 -8.47 18.18
C ARG A 50 -25.75 -8.16 16.70
N PHE A 51 -24.74 -8.30 15.85
CA PHE A 51 -24.87 -8.00 14.43
C PHE A 51 -25.66 -9.11 13.72
N HIS A 52 -26.86 -8.78 13.23
CA HIS A 52 -27.68 -9.65 12.40
C HIS A 52 -27.63 -9.16 10.96
N GLY A 53 -27.12 -9.99 10.05
CA GLY A 53 -27.09 -9.72 8.61
C GLY A 53 -28.44 -9.97 7.96
N ASP A 54 -29.53 -9.45 8.53
CA ASP A 54 -30.87 -9.68 8.00
C ASP A 54 -30.96 -9.11 6.58
N SER A 55 -31.47 -9.97 5.69
CA SER A 55 -31.55 -9.87 4.23
C SER A 55 -32.32 -8.67 3.66
N VAL A 56 -32.59 -7.66 4.48
CA VAL A 56 -33.23 -6.42 4.10
C VAL A 56 -32.17 -5.31 4.05
N CYS A 57 -31.17 -5.50 3.19
CA CYS A 57 -30.34 -4.41 2.69
C CYS A 57 -31.22 -3.45 1.87
N LYS A 58 -32.09 -2.67 2.52
CA LYS A 58 -32.56 -1.41 1.94
C LYS A 58 -31.44 -0.41 2.12
N ALA A 59 -30.50 -0.48 1.17
CA ALA A 59 -29.32 0.38 1.03
C ALA A 59 -29.62 1.90 1.03
N SER A 60 -30.88 2.31 1.13
CA SER A 60 -31.31 3.71 1.14
C SER A 60 -31.44 4.34 2.54
N ASN A 61 -31.57 3.58 3.64
CA ASN A 61 -32.07 4.14 4.92
C ASN A 61 -31.07 4.18 6.10
N GLN A 62 -29.80 3.82 5.91
CA GLN A 62 -28.75 3.91 6.96
C GLN A 62 -27.65 4.90 6.59
N ARG A 63 -27.98 6.00 5.89
CA ARG A 63 -26.99 7.06 5.75
C ARG A 63 -26.74 7.65 7.15
N PRO A 64 -25.50 7.65 7.67
CA PRO A 64 -25.21 8.35 8.91
C PRO A 64 -25.63 9.81 8.74
N SER A 65 -26.21 10.38 9.80
CA SER A 65 -26.58 11.79 9.80
C SER A 65 -25.37 12.66 9.47
N VAL A 66 -25.57 13.66 8.61
CA VAL A 66 -24.52 14.62 8.28
C VAL A 66 -24.29 15.54 9.48
N TYR A 67 -23.03 15.70 9.89
CA TYR A 67 -22.67 16.69 10.91
C TYR A 67 -22.83 18.11 10.34
N LEU A 68 -23.70 18.90 10.96
CA LEU A 68 -23.86 20.32 10.66
C LEU A 68 -23.20 21.12 11.79
N PRO A 69 -22.01 21.71 11.58
CA PRO A 69 -21.36 22.53 12.60
C PRO A 69 -22.21 23.78 12.88
N THR A 70 -22.69 23.93 14.11
CA THR A 70 -23.51 25.09 14.54
C THR A 70 -22.73 26.13 15.33
N ARG A 71 -21.55 25.76 15.85
CA ARG A 71 -20.67 26.63 16.64
C ARG A 71 -19.31 26.73 15.95
N GLY A 72 -18.79 27.95 15.86
CA GLY A 72 -17.43 28.19 15.42
C GLY A 72 -16.46 27.99 16.59
N TYR A 73 -15.56 27.02 16.45
CA TYR A 73 -14.40 26.88 17.34
C TYR A 73 -13.15 27.24 16.53
N PRO A 74 -12.37 28.26 16.92
CA PRO A 74 -11.12 28.58 16.23
C PRO A 74 -10.11 27.44 16.45
N SER A 75 -9.33 27.11 15.42
CA SER A 75 -8.23 26.17 15.56
C SER A 75 -7.11 26.78 16.40
N GLU A 76 -6.56 26.02 17.34
CA GLU A 76 -5.45 26.47 18.19
C GLU A 76 -4.14 26.66 17.41
N GLN A 77 -3.94 25.88 16.35
CA GLN A 77 -2.74 25.90 15.52
C GLN A 77 -3.10 25.88 14.03
N ILE A 78 -2.23 26.46 13.21
CA ILE A 78 -2.35 26.45 11.75
C ILE A 78 -1.18 25.69 11.13
N ILE A 79 -1.47 24.87 10.11
CA ILE A 79 -0.43 24.20 9.33
C ILE A 79 0.15 25.21 8.34
N VAL A 80 1.38 25.65 8.57
CA VAL A 80 2.10 26.56 7.67
C VAL A 80 3.11 25.76 6.86
N THR A 81 3.00 25.82 5.54
CA THR A 81 4.03 25.27 4.65
C THR A 81 5.13 26.31 4.43
N GLU A 82 6.37 25.85 4.42
CA GLU A 82 7.49 26.69 4.03
C GLU A 82 7.31 27.13 2.57
N LYS A 83 7.41 28.44 2.32
CA LYS A 83 7.30 29.00 0.95
C LYS A 83 8.60 28.88 0.15
N THR A 84 9.66 28.37 0.75
CA THR A 84 10.98 28.33 0.14
C THR A 84 11.03 27.28 -0.96
N ASN A 85 11.64 27.64 -2.08
CA ASN A 85 11.92 26.69 -3.14
C ASN A 85 12.76 25.52 -2.60
N ILE A 86 12.31 24.30 -2.88
CA ILE A 86 12.92 23.07 -2.37
C ILE A 86 14.38 22.89 -2.79
N LEU A 87 14.77 23.43 -3.95
CA LEU A 87 16.15 23.39 -4.42
C LEU A 87 17.03 24.30 -3.55
N LEU A 88 16.57 25.52 -3.27
CA LEU A 88 17.31 26.49 -2.44
C LEU A 88 17.49 26.03 -1.00
N ARG A 89 16.52 25.29 -0.45
CA ARG A 89 16.63 24.66 0.88
C ARG A 89 17.66 23.52 0.90
N ALA A 90 17.80 22.79 -0.21
CA ALA A 90 18.71 21.65 -0.33
C ALA A 90 20.17 22.05 -0.59
N LEU A 91 20.40 23.29 -1.06
CA LEU A 91 21.75 23.83 -1.17
C LEU A 91 22.32 24.12 0.23
N PRO A 92 23.63 23.85 0.46
CA PRO A 92 24.30 24.30 1.67
C PRO A 92 24.16 25.82 1.79
N ARG A 93 23.69 26.29 2.95
CA ARG A 93 23.70 27.73 3.24
C ARG A 93 25.16 28.15 3.29
N ARG A 94 25.62 28.89 2.27
CA ARG A 94 26.86 29.67 2.36
C ARG A 94 26.68 30.58 3.58
N ASP A 95 27.68 30.61 4.46
CA ASP A 95 27.61 31.34 5.72
C ASP A 95 27.13 32.79 5.49
N PRO A 96 26.25 33.33 6.35
CA PRO A 96 25.64 34.64 6.14
C PRO A 96 26.65 35.80 6.05
N GLU A 97 27.89 35.62 6.51
CA GLU A 97 28.98 36.59 6.32
C GLU A 97 29.33 36.85 4.84
N GLN A 98 29.03 35.93 3.92
CA GLN A 98 29.32 36.12 2.50
C GLN A 98 28.18 36.78 1.70
N VAL A 99 26.97 36.86 2.26
CA VAL A 99 25.79 37.32 1.49
C VAL A 99 25.59 38.84 1.59
N GLU A 100 26.12 39.50 2.61
CA GLU A 100 26.01 40.97 2.77
C GLU A 100 27.00 41.74 1.86
N LEU A 101 28.03 41.07 1.33
CA LEU A 101 29.07 41.68 0.47
C LEU A 101 28.73 41.71 -1.02
N GLU A 102 27.72 40.95 -1.47
CA GLU A 102 27.32 40.88 -2.89
C GLU A 102 26.04 41.66 -3.20
N GLY A 103 25.68 42.64 -2.34
CA GLY A 103 24.56 43.56 -2.55
C GLY A 103 24.85 44.74 -3.49
N ALA A 104 26.09 44.88 -3.98
CA ALA A 104 26.53 46.07 -4.72
C ALA A 104 27.25 45.79 -6.07
N THR A 105 27.25 44.56 -6.58
CA THR A 105 27.82 44.24 -7.90
C THR A 105 26.74 43.62 -8.80
N SER A 106 26.08 44.47 -9.58
CA SER A 106 26.32 44.65 -11.02
C SER A 106 25.49 43.73 -11.92
N ALA A 107 24.30 44.26 -12.25
CA ALA A 107 23.66 44.27 -13.57
C ALA A 107 23.14 42.95 -14.21
N PRO A 108 22.06 43.03 -15.02
CA PRO A 108 21.38 41.85 -15.57
C PRO A 108 22.18 41.23 -16.73
N LEU A 109 22.30 39.89 -16.70
CA LEU A 109 22.99 39.08 -17.71
C LEU A 109 22.44 39.34 -19.12
N ARG A 110 23.28 39.94 -19.97
CA ARG A 110 23.03 40.11 -21.40
C ARG A 110 23.22 38.76 -22.11
N LYS A 111 22.19 38.32 -22.84
CA LYS A 111 22.26 37.19 -23.78
C LYS A 111 23.30 37.47 -24.87
N VAL A 112 24.24 36.55 -25.06
CA VAL A 112 25.00 36.43 -26.31
C VAL A 112 24.94 34.99 -26.79
N ALA A 113 24.36 34.81 -27.98
CA ALA A 113 24.46 33.58 -28.75
C ALA A 113 25.75 33.65 -29.57
N LEU A 114 26.61 32.64 -29.49
CA LEU A 114 27.68 32.46 -30.47
C LEU A 114 27.91 30.97 -30.74
N THR A 115 27.63 30.61 -31.98
CA THR A 115 27.85 29.33 -32.63
C THR A 115 29.34 29.09 -32.85
N HIS A 116 29.87 27.92 -32.47
CA HIS A 116 31.00 27.33 -33.20
C HIS A 116 30.97 25.80 -33.09
N SER A 117 31.06 25.15 -34.24
CA SER A 117 31.05 23.69 -34.45
C SER A 117 32.37 23.06 -34.00
N PRO A 118 32.40 21.80 -33.50
CA PRO A 118 33.65 21.09 -33.35
C PRO A 118 34.03 20.36 -34.64
N GLU A 119 35.23 20.66 -35.12
CA GLU A 119 35.95 20.06 -36.24
C GLU A 119 36.40 18.63 -35.87
N ARG A 120 36.27 17.67 -36.80
CA ARG A 120 36.72 16.28 -36.62
C ARG A 120 38.16 16.15 -37.11
N HIS A 121 39.06 15.66 -36.26
CA HIS A 121 40.34 15.12 -36.69
C HIS A 121 40.26 13.58 -36.66
N GLU A 122 40.41 12.98 -37.83
CA GLU A 122 40.64 11.56 -38.03
C GLU A 122 42.16 11.38 -38.11
N ASP A 123 42.75 10.50 -37.29
CA ASP A 123 44.14 10.09 -37.42
C ASP A 123 44.21 8.59 -37.77
N THR A 124 45.20 8.31 -38.62
CA THR A 124 45.53 7.08 -39.36
C THR A 124 45.88 5.88 -38.49
#